data_AF-T1JIL3-F1
#
_entry.id   AF-T1JIL3-F1
#
_cell.length_a   1.000
_cell.length_b   1.000
_cell.length_c   1.000
_cell.angle_alpha   90.00
_cell.angle_beta   90.00
_cell.angle_gamma   90.00
#
_symmetry.space_group_name_H-M   'P 1'
#
loop_
_entity.id
_entity.type
_entity.pdbx_description
1 polymer ?
#
loop_
_entity_poly.entity_id
_entity_poly.type
_entity_poly.pdbx_seq_one_letter_code
_entity_poly.pdbx_strand_id
1 'polypeptide(L)'
;MHRLRDNKLDATNENKPMQFKNYHFIREKQNLALNAQTSRINHVYSSGNTINQASSHWENTIINSSTLTFAAALEGCRTSSVAAFDTKGPVFIYEPPNQVDFSNMTGARIECTAHGNPQPSVQWLRADGTQVVEIPSLVTVLENGTLVFRPFRAEDYRQDIHAVVYKCAATNAIGTIVSRDVKVRGVE
;
A
#
# COMPACT_ATOMS: atom_id res chain seq x y z
N MET A 1 26.83 32.53 68.72
CA MET A 1 25.45 33.03 68.94
C MET A 1 24.93 33.42 67.56
N HIS A 2 23.89 32.86 66.94
CA HIS A 2 22.59 32.41 67.43
C HIS A 2 22.13 31.12 66.73
N ARG A 3 21.23 30.43 67.43
CA ARG A 3 20.64 29.11 67.16
C ARG A 3 19.59 29.11 66.03
N LEU A 4 19.59 27.99 65.28
CA LEU A 4 18.48 27.11 64.89
C LEU A 4 17.09 27.73 64.59
N ARG A 5 16.58 27.42 63.39
CA ARG A 5 15.27 26.75 63.27
C ARG A 5 15.31 25.67 62.20
N ASP A 6 15.11 24.46 62.69
CA ASP A 6 14.69 23.28 61.95
C ASP A 6 13.37 23.55 61.21
N ASN A 7 13.26 23.04 59.99
CA ASN A 7 11.97 22.61 59.45
C ASN A 7 12.20 21.28 58.71
N LYS A 8 11.90 20.20 59.43
CA LYS A 8 11.83 18.83 58.95
C LYS A 8 10.35 18.47 58.80
N LEU A 9 10.08 17.54 57.87
CA LEU A 9 8.82 16.81 57.63
C LEU A 9 7.84 17.59 56.72
N ASP A 10 7.35 17.02 55.62
CA ASP A 10 6.79 15.68 55.52
C ASP A 10 7.19 14.91 54.24
N ALA A 11 7.41 13.61 54.44
CA ALA A 11 7.30 12.59 53.41
C ALA A 11 5.84 12.18 53.32
N THR A 12 5.29 11.96 52.11
CA THR A 12 4.47 10.79 51.75
C THR A 12 3.75 11.02 50.41
N ASN A 13 3.89 10.01 49.53
CA ASN A 13 2.82 9.40 48.72
C ASN A 13 2.06 10.35 47.76
N GLU A 14 2.07 10.13 46.46
CA GLU A 14 1.15 9.17 45.85
C GLU A 14 1.72 8.62 44.53
N ASN A 15 1.97 7.30 44.54
CA ASN A 15 1.77 6.47 43.36
C ASN A 15 0.35 6.72 42.82
N LYS A 16 0.21 7.25 41.60
CA LYS A 16 -1.07 7.21 40.88
C LYS A 16 -0.90 6.48 39.55
N PRO A 17 -1.66 5.39 39.33
CA PRO A 17 -1.62 4.65 38.08
C PRO A 17 -2.20 5.51 36.96
N MET A 18 -1.58 5.49 35.78
CA MET A 18 -2.23 5.98 34.56
C MET A 18 -3.47 5.13 34.31
N GLN A 19 -4.61 5.68 34.71
CA GLN A 19 -5.94 5.16 34.45
C GLN A 19 -6.19 5.20 32.93
N PHE A 20 -6.25 4.02 32.31
CA PHE A 20 -6.79 3.83 30.98
C PHE A 20 -8.27 4.21 30.98
N LYS A 21 -8.59 5.44 30.57
CA LYS A 21 -9.97 5.88 30.36
C LYS A 21 -10.38 5.63 28.90
N ASN A 22 -11.22 4.60 28.75
CA ASN A 22 -12.38 4.54 27.88
C ASN A 22 -12.23 4.99 26.41
N TYR A 23 -11.75 4.06 25.57
CA TYR A 23 -12.16 4.00 24.16
C TYR A 23 -13.24 2.93 24.00
N HIS A 24 -14.41 3.19 24.57
CA HIS A 24 -15.66 2.55 24.17
C HIS A 24 -16.62 3.70 23.88
N PHE A 25 -17.37 3.55 22.79
CA PHE A 25 -18.49 4.41 22.36
C PHE A 25 -18.21 5.46 21.26
N ILE A 26 -17.84 5.02 20.05
CA ILE A 26 -18.51 5.46 18.81
C ILE A 26 -18.50 4.28 17.81
N ARG A 27 -19.40 3.32 18.01
CA ARG A 27 -19.65 2.23 17.04
C ARG A 27 -21.15 1.98 16.95
N GLU A 28 -21.93 3.02 16.62
CA GLU A 28 -23.39 2.87 16.52
C GLU A 28 -24.13 3.86 15.62
N LYS A 29 -23.50 4.42 14.56
CA LYS A 29 -24.22 5.19 13.53
C LYS A 29 -23.65 5.04 12.11
N GLN A 30 -23.51 3.79 11.63
CA GLN A 30 -23.22 3.52 10.20
C GLN A 30 -24.07 2.36 9.65
N ASN A 31 -25.35 2.29 10.06
CA ASN A 31 -26.31 1.30 9.53
C ASN A 31 -27.57 1.93 8.91
N LEU A 32 -27.51 3.19 8.49
CA LEU A 32 -28.61 3.89 7.82
C LEU A 32 -28.10 4.67 6.60
N ALA A 33 -27.69 3.94 5.57
CA ALA A 33 -27.69 4.37 4.17
C ALA A 33 -27.47 3.16 3.25
N LEU A 34 -28.19 2.06 3.49
CA LEU A 34 -28.46 1.10 2.42
C LEU A 34 -29.56 1.74 1.55
N ASN A 35 -29.28 1.86 0.25
CA ASN A 35 -30.19 2.21 -0.86
C ASN A 35 -30.27 3.69 -1.24
N ALA A 36 -29.34 4.15 -2.10
CA ALA A 36 -29.64 5.16 -3.12
C ALA A 36 -28.60 5.10 -4.27
N GLN A 37 -29.12 4.89 -5.49
CA GLN A 37 -28.51 5.19 -6.80
C GLN A 37 -27.09 4.66 -7.11
N THR A 38 -26.99 3.42 -7.59
CA THR A 38 -25.93 3.04 -8.54
C THR A 38 -26.42 3.30 -9.96
N SER A 39 -26.14 4.48 -10.51
CA SER A 39 -26.23 4.69 -11.96
C SER A 39 -25.14 5.66 -12.43
N ARG A 40 -24.51 5.28 -13.56
CA ARG A 40 -23.49 5.98 -14.36
C ARG A 40 -22.03 5.59 -14.08
N ILE A 41 -21.62 4.46 -14.65
CA ILE A 41 -20.26 4.32 -15.18
C ILE A 41 -20.38 4.28 -16.70
N ASN A 42 -20.33 5.47 -17.31
CA ASN A 42 -20.01 5.65 -18.73
C ASN A 42 -18.65 6.33 -18.79
N HIS A 43 -17.58 5.54 -18.89
CA HIS A 43 -16.30 6.02 -19.41
C HIS A 43 -15.77 4.97 -20.40
N VAL A 44 -16.20 5.15 -21.64
CA VAL A 44 -15.44 5.01 -22.89
C VAL A 44 -14.13 4.23 -22.76
N TYR A 45 -14.15 2.96 -23.18
CA TYR A 45 -13.03 2.36 -23.91
C TYR A 45 -13.48 2.20 -25.36
N SER A 46 -13.30 3.27 -26.13
CA SER A 46 -13.27 3.23 -27.58
C SER A 46 -11.86 2.87 -28.02
N SER A 47 -11.66 1.67 -28.58
CA SER A 47 -10.80 1.45 -29.74
C SER A 47 -10.76 -0.04 -30.10
N GLY A 48 -11.27 -0.33 -31.31
CA GLY A 48 -10.81 -1.39 -32.22
C GLY A 48 -10.72 -2.82 -31.71
N ASN A 49 -11.64 -3.68 -32.14
CA ASN A 49 -11.27 -4.75 -33.06
C ASN A 49 -12.52 -5.31 -33.78
N THR A 50 -12.50 -5.16 -35.10
CA THR A 50 -13.43 -5.72 -36.07
C THR A 50 -13.33 -7.25 -36.11
N ILE A 51 -14.43 -7.97 -35.89
CA ILE A 51 -14.58 -9.37 -36.33
C ILE A 51 -15.92 -9.50 -37.06
N ASN A 52 -15.84 -9.27 -38.37
CA ASN A 52 -16.49 -9.96 -39.50
C ASN A 52 -18.00 -10.24 -39.47
N GLN A 53 -18.65 -9.66 -40.49
CA GLN A 53 -19.90 -10.10 -41.09
C GLN A 53 -19.97 -11.63 -41.23
N ALA A 54 -21.07 -12.21 -40.79
CA ALA A 54 -21.63 -13.43 -41.37
C ALA A 54 -23.10 -13.14 -41.73
N SER A 55 -23.31 -12.77 -42.99
CA SER A 55 -24.63 -12.78 -43.62
C SER A 55 -25.14 -14.22 -43.66
N SER A 56 -26.29 -14.49 -43.04
CA SER A 56 -27.08 -15.67 -43.38
C SER A 56 -28.57 -15.31 -43.45
N HIS A 57 -29.11 -15.60 -44.62
CA HIS A 57 -30.50 -15.60 -45.05
C HIS A 57 -31.47 -16.01 -43.93
N TRP A 58 -32.53 -15.23 -43.69
CA TRP A 58 -33.72 -15.79 -43.04
C TRP A 58 -34.58 -16.40 -44.15
N GLU A 59 -34.58 -17.73 -44.27
CA GLU A 59 -35.68 -18.41 -44.97
C GLU A 59 -36.77 -18.69 -43.94
N ASN A 60 -37.91 -18.01 -44.11
CA ASN A 60 -39.13 -18.30 -43.37
C ASN A 60 -39.63 -19.69 -43.75
N THR A 61 -39.48 -20.68 -42.86
CA THR A 61 -40.17 -21.97 -42.98
C THR A 61 -41.39 -21.97 -42.07
N ILE A 62 -42.58 -21.96 -42.68
CA ILE A 62 -43.86 -22.16 -42.00
C ILE A 62 -43.95 -23.64 -41.62
N ILE A 63 -43.89 -23.97 -40.33
CA ILE A 63 -44.10 -25.33 -39.85
C ILE A 63 -45.53 -25.45 -39.30
N ASN A 64 -46.44 -25.98 -40.11
CA ASN A 64 -47.74 -26.47 -39.65
C ASN A 64 -47.68 -27.98 -39.46
N SER A 65 -48.33 -28.46 -38.38
CA SER A 65 -48.68 -29.85 -38.06
C SER A 65 -47.78 -30.60 -37.07
N SER A 66 -48.24 -30.62 -35.82
CA SER A 66 -48.44 -31.84 -35.01
C SER A 66 -47.26 -32.71 -34.57
N THR A 67 -46.07 -32.16 -34.31
CA THR A 67 -45.07 -32.86 -33.48
C THR A 67 -44.38 -31.87 -32.54
N LEU A 68 -44.80 -31.87 -31.27
CA LEU A 68 -44.07 -31.22 -30.19
C LEU A 68 -42.81 -32.04 -29.87
N THR A 69 -41.77 -31.92 -30.69
CA THR A 69 -40.42 -32.23 -30.22
C THR A 69 -40.00 -31.10 -29.30
N PHE A 70 -40.03 -31.35 -28.00
CA PHE A 70 -39.36 -30.48 -27.02
C PHE A 70 -37.85 -30.59 -27.23
N ALA A 71 -37.31 -29.83 -28.18
CA ALA A 71 -35.91 -29.49 -28.15
C ALA A 71 -35.75 -28.50 -26.98
N ALA A 72 -35.31 -29.01 -25.83
CA ALA A 72 -34.85 -28.18 -24.73
C ALA A 72 -33.72 -27.29 -25.28
N ALA A 73 -34.02 -26.01 -25.50
CA ALA A 73 -33.00 -25.02 -25.70
C ALA A 73 -32.28 -24.90 -24.36
N LEU A 74 -31.15 -25.59 -24.21
CA LEU A 74 -30.17 -25.28 -23.20
C LEU A 74 -29.63 -23.90 -23.56
N GLU A 75 -30.26 -22.88 -23.00
CA GLU A 75 -29.66 -21.55 -22.92
C GLU A 75 -28.40 -21.70 -22.07
N GLY A 76 -27.28 -21.91 -22.75
CA GLY A 76 -25.97 -21.82 -22.13
C GLY A 76 -25.83 -20.40 -21.58
N CYS A 77 -26.08 -20.23 -20.28
CA CYS A 77 -25.55 -19.09 -19.56
C CYS A 77 -24.05 -19.14 -19.80
N ARG A 78 -23.53 -18.21 -20.62
CA ARG A 78 -22.09 -17.97 -20.72
C ARG A 78 -21.69 -17.43 -19.35
N THR A 79 -21.41 -18.34 -18.43
CA THR A 79 -20.69 -18.06 -17.21
C THR A 79 -19.31 -17.61 -17.68
N SER A 80 -19.11 -16.30 -17.77
CA SER A 80 -17.77 -15.74 -17.83
C SER A 80 -17.07 -16.29 -16.59
N SER A 81 -16.24 -17.30 -16.77
CA SER A 81 -15.40 -17.81 -15.70
C SER A 81 -14.49 -16.63 -15.32
N VAL A 82 -14.82 -15.96 -14.22
CA VAL A 82 -13.82 -15.18 -13.50
C VAL A 82 -12.81 -16.24 -13.09
N ALA A 83 -11.74 -16.39 -13.87
CA ALA A 83 -10.62 -17.20 -13.47
C ALA A 83 -10.27 -16.73 -12.06
N ALA A 84 -10.36 -17.63 -11.08
CA ALA A 84 -9.95 -17.31 -9.72
C ALA A 84 -8.43 -17.06 -9.79
N PHE A 85 -8.04 -15.82 -10.05
CA PHE A 85 -6.66 -15.41 -10.04
C PHE A 85 -6.17 -15.62 -8.61
N ASP A 86 -5.14 -16.45 -8.44
CA ASP A 86 -4.44 -16.71 -7.17
C ASP A 86 -3.78 -15.40 -6.71
N THR A 87 -4.59 -14.48 -6.21
CA THR A 87 -4.17 -13.14 -5.83
C THR A 87 -3.64 -13.18 -4.41
N LYS A 88 -2.50 -12.56 -4.20
CA LYS A 88 -1.76 -12.56 -2.94
C LYS A 88 -1.33 -11.14 -2.63
N GLY A 89 -1.61 -10.68 -1.42
CA GLY A 89 -1.08 -9.41 -0.92
C GLY A 89 0.45 -9.38 -0.88
N PRO A 90 1.05 -8.20 -0.80
CA PRO A 90 2.50 -8.08 -0.71
C PRO A 90 3.00 -8.68 0.59
N VAL A 91 4.17 -9.32 0.53
CA VAL A 91 4.93 -9.85 1.68
C VAL A 91 6.40 -9.51 1.45
N PHE A 92 7.09 -8.96 2.45
CA PHE A 92 8.52 -8.66 2.32
C PHE A 92 9.34 -9.94 2.17
N ILE A 93 10.20 -9.98 1.15
CA ILE A 93 11.28 -10.96 1.04
C ILE A 93 12.50 -10.42 1.78
N TYR A 94 12.86 -9.17 1.48
CA TYR A 94 13.90 -8.43 2.19
C TYR A 94 13.29 -7.17 2.80
N GLU A 95 13.25 -7.14 4.13
CA GLU A 95 12.89 -5.96 4.90
C GLU A 95 14.17 -5.26 5.39
N PRO A 96 14.28 -3.93 5.28
CA PRO A 96 15.49 -3.21 5.66
C PRO A 96 15.77 -3.29 7.17
N PRO A 97 17.04 -3.12 7.59
CA PRO A 97 17.40 -3.04 9.01
C PRO A 97 16.84 -1.77 9.66
N ASN A 98 16.77 -1.75 10.99
CA ASN A 98 16.26 -0.60 11.74
C ASN A 98 17.22 0.61 11.76
N GLN A 99 18.49 0.40 11.42
CA GLN A 99 19.51 1.44 11.37
C GLN A 99 20.54 1.17 10.28
N VAL A 100 20.95 2.22 9.57
CA VAL A 100 22.00 2.20 8.56
C VAL A 100 22.90 3.42 8.76
N ASP A 101 24.14 3.18 9.15
CA ASP A 101 25.17 4.20 9.23
C ASP A 101 26.16 4.00 8.08
N PHE A 102 26.54 5.07 7.39
CA PHE A 102 27.39 4.96 6.19
C PHE A 102 28.34 6.14 6.00
N SER A 103 29.49 5.89 5.37
CA SER A 103 30.47 6.94 5.09
C SER A 103 30.05 7.77 3.86
N ASN A 104 30.29 9.08 3.92
CA ASN A 104 30.16 10.00 2.81
C ASN A 104 31.03 9.60 1.59
N MET A 105 32.13 8.87 1.79
CA MET A 105 33.00 8.41 0.71
C MET A 105 32.44 7.21 -0.06
N THR A 106 31.67 6.34 0.60
CA THR A 106 31.18 5.09 0.01
C THR A 106 29.70 5.13 -0.36
N GLY A 107 28.90 5.95 0.34
CA GLY A 107 27.45 5.89 0.25
C GLY A 107 26.87 4.62 0.89
N ALA A 108 25.62 4.30 0.57
CA ALA A 108 24.90 3.13 1.09
C ALA A 108 23.88 2.58 0.10
N ARG A 109 23.49 1.33 0.29
CA ARG A 109 22.40 0.66 -0.43
C ARG A 109 21.52 -0.05 0.58
N ILE A 110 20.23 0.24 0.55
CA ILE A 110 19.24 -0.31 1.47
C ILE A 110 18.22 -1.07 0.64
N GLU A 111 18.29 -2.40 0.69
CA GLU A 111 17.42 -3.26 -0.09
C GLU A 111 16.03 -3.35 0.56
N CYS A 112 15.00 -3.29 -0.29
CA CYS A 112 13.65 -3.62 0.10
C CYS A 112 12.95 -4.30 -1.07
N THR A 113 12.54 -5.55 -0.88
CA THR A 113 11.82 -6.31 -1.91
C THR A 113 10.62 -7.01 -1.31
N ALA A 114 9.57 -7.14 -2.10
CA ALA A 114 8.36 -7.83 -1.72
C ALA A 114 7.88 -8.74 -2.84
N HIS A 115 7.19 -9.81 -2.46
CA HIS A 115 6.51 -10.73 -3.35
C HIS A 115 5.00 -10.58 -3.19
N GLY A 116 4.25 -10.82 -4.26
CA GLY A 116 2.79 -10.80 -4.27
C GLY A 116 2.28 -11.15 -5.66
N ASN A 117 0.98 -11.37 -5.79
CA ASN A 117 0.35 -11.57 -7.09
C ASN A 117 -0.89 -10.67 -7.21
N PRO A 118 -0.86 -9.61 -8.04
CA PRO A 118 0.24 -9.18 -8.91
C PRO A 118 1.52 -8.76 -8.17
N GLN A 119 2.67 -8.76 -8.86
CA GLN A 119 3.97 -8.35 -8.31
C GLN A 119 3.87 -6.92 -7.74
N PRO A 120 4.22 -6.70 -6.46
CA PRO A 120 4.15 -5.38 -5.85
C PRO A 120 5.22 -4.43 -6.37
N SER A 121 4.85 -3.15 -6.48
CA SER A 121 5.77 -2.04 -6.66
C SER A 121 6.29 -1.57 -5.31
N VAL A 122 7.56 -1.17 -5.26
CA VAL A 122 8.24 -0.67 -4.06
C VAL A 122 8.42 0.83 -4.17
N GLN A 123 8.12 1.55 -3.10
CA GLN A 123 8.35 2.98 -2.95
C GLN A 123 8.97 3.27 -1.58
N TRP A 124 9.77 4.32 -1.51
CA TRP A 124 10.36 4.77 -0.25
C TRP A 124 9.63 6.01 0.26
N LEU A 125 9.38 6.02 1.56
CA LEU A 125 8.70 7.08 2.30
C LEU A 125 9.67 7.65 3.35
N ARG A 126 9.53 8.94 3.64
CA ARG A 126 10.15 9.59 4.79
C ARG A 126 9.31 9.36 6.05
N ALA A 127 9.83 9.82 7.19
CA ALA A 127 9.17 9.73 8.50
C ALA A 127 7.76 10.35 8.53
N ASP A 128 7.53 11.39 7.73
CA ASP A 128 6.24 12.09 7.60
C ASP A 128 5.25 11.39 6.65
N GLY A 129 5.65 10.26 6.04
CA GLY A 129 4.86 9.53 5.05
C GLY A 129 4.94 10.09 3.63
N THR A 130 5.70 11.16 3.40
CA THR A 130 5.93 11.68 2.05
C THR A 130 6.84 10.76 1.26
N GLN A 131 6.59 10.63 -0.04
CA GLN A 131 7.45 9.86 -0.93
C GLN A 131 8.83 10.53 -1.04
N VAL A 132 9.88 9.71 -1.08
CA VAL A 132 11.23 10.18 -1.32
C VAL A 132 11.33 10.78 -2.72
N VAL A 133 11.83 12.00 -2.79
CA VAL A 133 12.16 12.67 -4.06
C VAL A 133 13.57 12.27 -4.44
N GLU A 134 13.72 11.65 -5.61
CA GLU A 134 15.02 11.24 -6.11
C GLU A 134 15.85 12.45 -6.56
N ILE A 135 17.10 12.48 -6.13
CA ILE A 135 18.11 13.45 -6.53
C ILE A 135 19.29 12.62 -7.03
N PRO A 136 19.50 12.49 -8.36
CA PRO A 136 20.46 11.55 -8.94
C PRO A 136 21.88 11.59 -8.36
N SER A 137 22.32 12.75 -7.87
CA SER A 137 23.62 12.94 -7.23
C SER A 137 23.70 12.49 -5.77
N LEU A 138 22.57 12.32 -5.07
CA LEU A 138 22.51 12.04 -3.63
C LEU A 138 21.73 10.78 -3.29
N VAL A 139 20.49 10.66 -3.78
CA VAL A 139 19.56 9.59 -3.41
C VAL A 139 18.70 9.16 -4.59
N THR A 140 18.66 7.86 -4.87
CA THR A 140 17.87 7.27 -5.97
C THR A 140 17.27 5.93 -5.56
N VAL A 141 16.15 5.54 -6.18
CA VAL A 141 15.53 4.24 -5.97
C VAL A 141 15.71 3.41 -7.24
N LEU A 142 16.28 2.21 -7.09
CA LEU A 142 16.44 1.30 -8.22
C LEU A 142 15.13 0.57 -8.54
N GLU A 143 15.02 0.03 -9.75
CA GLU A 143 13.85 -0.76 -10.19
C GLU A 143 13.54 -1.95 -9.28
N ASN A 144 14.57 -2.53 -8.66
CA ASN A 144 14.41 -3.62 -7.70
C ASN A 144 13.95 -3.16 -6.30
N GLY A 145 13.68 -1.87 -6.10
CA GLY A 145 13.24 -1.30 -4.81
C GLY A 145 14.37 -0.88 -3.87
N THR A 146 15.64 -1.00 -4.26
CA THR A 146 16.78 -0.60 -3.40
C THR A 146 16.92 0.92 -3.34
N LEU A 147 16.96 1.50 -2.14
CA LEU A 147 17.32 2.91 -1.93
C LEU A 147 18.83 3.06 -1.91
N VAL A 148 19.36 3.93 -2.76
CA VAL A 148 20.80 4.14 -2.94
C VAL A 148 21.17 5.55 -2.53
N PHE A 149 22.06 5.66 -1.57
CA PHE A 149 22.76 6.91 -1.23
C PHE A 149 24.11 6.91 -1.95
N ARG A 150 24.36 7.94 -2.75
CA ARG A 150 25.64 8.13 -3.42
C ARG A 150 26.68 8.70 -2.45
N PRO A 151 27.98 8.51 -2.73
CA PRO A 151 29.01 9.32 -2.09
C PRO A 151 28.73 10.81 -2.26
N PHE A 152 28.99 11.59 -1.22
CA PHE A 152 28.69 13.03 -1.19
C PHE A 152 29.82 13.80 -0.47
N ARG A 153 30.00 15.07 -0.80
CA ARG A 153 30.94 15.96 -0.09
C ARG A 153 30.27 16.57 1.14
N ALA A 154 31.06 17.05 2.10
CA ALA A 154 30.52 17.73 3.29
C ALA A 154 29.54 18.87 2.94
N GLU A 155 29.82 19.63 1.89
CA GLU A 155 28.96 20.71 1.36
C GLU A 155 27.59 20.24 0.83
N ASP A 156 27.52 18.99 0.36
CA ASP A 156 26.29 18.37 -0.15
C ASP A 156 25.50 17.64 0.96
N TYR A 157 25.98 17.68 2.20
CA TYR A 157 25.29 17.06 3.32
C TYR A 157 23.93 17.72 3.55
N ARG A 158 22.89 16.88 3.59
CA ARG A 158 21.52 17.29 3.77
C ARG A 158 20.88 16.47 4.86
N GLN A 159 20.44 17.11 5.94
CA GLN A 159 19.81 16.42 7.07
C GLN A 159 18.54 15.66 6.65
N ASP A 160 17.77 16.21 5.71
CA ASP A 160 16.55 15.61 5.16
C ASP A 160 16.78 14.40 4.23
N ILE A 161 18.06 14.06 3.96
CA ILE A 161 18.48 12.91 3.15
C ILE A 161 19.41 11.98 3.96
N HIS A 162 20.47 12.53 4.54
CA HIS A 162 21.53 11.78 5.20
C HIS A 162 21.29 11.55 6.71
N ALA A 163 20.28 12.17 7.32
CA ALA A 163 19.97 11.99 8.74
C ALA A 163 18.46 12.03 9.01
N VAL A 164 17.75 11.07 8.42
CA VAL A 164 16.29 10.94 8.50
C VAL A 164 15.86 9.48 8.64
N VAL A 165 14.63 9.27 9.08
CA VAL A 165 14.01 7.95 9.10
C VAL A 165 13.29 7.70 7.79
N TYR A 166 13.58 6.56 7.18
CA TYR A 166 12.89 6.06 5.98
C TYR A 166 12.02 4.86 6.30
N LYS A 167 11.01 4.62 5.46
CA LYS A 167 10.22 3.39 5.43
C LYS A 167 10.07 2.92 3.99
N CYS A 168 10.08 1.62 3.78
CA CYS A 168 9.74 1.03 2.50
C CYS A 168 8.25 0.66 2.49
N ALA A 169 7.55 1.02 1.43
CA ALA A 169 6.17 0.63 1.17
C ALA A 169 6.11 -0.25 -0.08
N ALA A 170 5.52 -1.44 0.06
CA ALA A 170 5.26 -2.35 -1.06
C ALA A 170 3.77 -2.46 -1.30
N THR A 171 3.34 -2.20 -2.54
CA THR A 171 1.92 -2.08 -2.91
C THR A 171 1.59 -2.93 -4.13
N ASN A 172 0.49 -3.67 -4.06
CA ASN A 172 -0.17 -4.26 -5.23
C ASN A 172 -1.68 -4.04 -5.18
N ALA A 173 -2.42 -4.62 -6.13
CA ALA A 173 -3.88 -4.48 -6.22
C ALA A 173 -4.65 -5.03 -5.00
N ILE A 174 -4.02 -5.87 -4.17
CA ILE A 174 -4.63 -6.48 -2.98
C ILE A 174 -4.37 -5.66 -1.72
N GLY A 175 -3.24 -4.95 -1.65
CA GLY A 175 -2.98 -4.04 -0.55
C GLY A 175 -1.56 -3.49 -0.52
N THR A 176 -1.25 -2.85 0.61
CA THR A 176 0.04 -2.20 0.89
C THR A 176 0.56 -2.68 2.24
N ILE A 177 1.86 -2.98 2.30
CA ILE A 177 2.60 -3.20 3.54
C ILE A 177 3.70 -2.15 3.67
N VAL A 178 4.04 -1.79 4.91
CA VAL A 178 5.09 -0.81 5.22
C VAL A 178 6.10 -1.47 6.16
N SER A 179 7.39 -1.28 5.89
CA SER A 179 8.48 -1.82 6.70
C SER A 179 8.57 -1.14 8.05
N ARG A 180 9.42 -1.70 8.92
CA ARG A 180 9.97 -0.97 10.07
C ARG A 180 10.67 0.33 9.66
N ASP A 181 10.86 1.18 10.66
CA ASP A 181 11.62 2.43 10.54
C ASP A 181 13.10 2.14 10.33
N VAL A 182 13.69 2.80 9.33
CA VAL A 182 15.11 2.72 8.98
C VAL A 182 15.77 4.04 9.34
N LYS A 183 16.48 4.09 10.46
CA LYS A 183 17.25 5.27 10.88
C LYS A 183 18.52 5.36 10.04
N VAL A 184 18.58 6.32 9.12
CA VAL A 184 19.75 6.52 8.26
C VAL A 184 20.64 7.61 8.84
N ARG A 185 21.95 7.38 8.90
CA ARG A 185 22.96 8.38 9.30
C ARG A 185 24.21 8.31 8.41
N GLY A 186 24.38 9.30 7.55
CA GLY A 186 25.64 9.57 6.86
C GLY A 186 26.65 10.17 7.84
N VAL A 187 27.85 9.60 7.88
CA VAL A 187 28.99 10.09 8.65
C VAL A 187 30.11 10.52 7.71
N GLU A 188 30.81 11.59 8.09
CA GLU A 188 32.05 12.03 7.45
C GLU A 188 33.25 11.34 8.09
#